data_AF-A0AAT9EGX7-F1
#
_entry.id   AF-A0AAT9EGX7-F1
#
_cell.length_a   1.000
_cell.length_b   1.000
_cell.length_c   1.000
_cell.angle_alpha   90.00
_cell.angle_beta   90.00
_cell.angle_gamma   90.00
#
_symmetry.space_group_name_H-M   'P 1'
#
loop_
_entity.id
_entity.type
_entity.pdbx_description
1 polymer ?
#
loop_
_entity_poly.entity_id
_entity_poly.type
_entity_poly.pdbx_seq_one_letter_code
_entity_poly.pdbx_strand_id
1 'polypeptide(L)'
;MASIDAREQQRQQERERALQQQNAPQADARLSRPDVVLPDYQTDERPCFIINRLTLVGESADRFQWALNAAADARGRCLGSQGIVLAINKVQNAILAKGYVTTRVMAQEQDLTTGVLALTLQPGRIGDIRFEEPVSWRGRLWNAIPASRGDILSLRDIEQGLENFRRVPSANADIKIVPGAEDGTSDLQVNWHEGRPVRLSLGLDDSGSKSTGRYLGSATLAIDAPFAQNDLFYANIGKDVFQHGPFGNRSHTLNYFFPVGYWAFSANYNDYTYHQNIPNANEVLRYSGKSDNIQLTVSRLLYRDQSHKLTLNLRGYRKHSTNAVDNVDIVSQKRRTAGWELGLNQRSYFGTTTLDANINWRRGTGAFNALPAPEESRHEGSARTGILLGDLGINQPFSWGDQPWRVYTSVRGQWSPNALTPQERMAIAGRYTVRGFDGEQMLSGEKGLLWRNEIAWNVFSRGHELYLAADYGRVDGPNTRHLVGHQLAGSALGVRGALWGRFSYDLFAGVPLYKPAGFHTSGATAGFSVNLEI
;
A
#
# COMPACT_ATOMS: atom_id res chain seq x y z
N MET A 1 -16.72 24.21 19.41
CA MET A 1 -17.59 23.26 18.70
C MET A 1 -16.99 22.84 17.36
N ALA A 2 -16.68 23.73 16.41
CA ALA A 2 -16.03 23.34 15.15
C ALA A 2 -14.69 22.58 15.30
N SER A 3 -13.93 22.86 16.36
CA SER A 3 -12.72 22.11 16.73
C SER A 3 -12.99 20.70 17.28
N ILE A 4 -14.21 20.43 17.77
CA ILE A 4 -14.63 19.10 18.21
C ILE A 4 -14.85 18.22 16.98
N ASP A 5 -15.63 18.71 16.02
CA ASP A 5 -15.90 17.99 14.78
C ASP A 5 -14.63 17.65 13.99
N ALA A 6 -13.73 18.62 13.83
CA ALA A 6 -12.46 18.37 13.14
C ALA A 6 -11.64 17.25 13.79
N ARG A 7 -11.57 17.22 15.12
CA ARG A 7 -10.85 16.17 15.87
C ARG A 7 -11.50 14.80 15.70
N GLU A 8 -12.83 14.73 15.79
CA GLU A 8 -13.58 13.48 15.58
C GLU A 8 -13.39 12.93 14.17
N GLN A 9 -13.44 13.79 13.15
CA GLN A 9 -13.21 13.38 11.76
C GLN A 9 -11.78 12.96 11.50
N GLN A 10 -10.78 13.65 12.05
CA GLN A 10 -9.37 13.26 11.92
C GLN A 10 -9.11 11.90 12.59
N ARG A 11 -9.67 11.68 13.78
CA ARG A 11 -9.60 10.38 14.46
C ARG A 11 -10.23 9.27 13.63
N GLN A 12 -11.40 9.54 13.06
CA GLN A 12 -12.10 8.59 12.20
C GLN A 12 -11.30 8.28 10.92
N GLN A 13 -10.69 9.28 10.27
CA GLN A 13 -9.85 9.08 9.08
C GLN A 13 -8.63 8.18 9.37
N GLU A 14 -7.97 8.34 10.52
CA GLU A 14 -6.86 7.46 10.90
C GLU A 14 -7.32 6.02 11.18
N ARG A 15 -8.51 5.83 11.77
CA ARG A 15 -9.12 4.50 11.94
C ARG A 15 -9.45 3.84 10.60
N GLU A 16 -10.06 4.58 9.69
CA GLU A 16 -10.37 4.08 8.34
C GLU A 16 -9.10 3.66 7.60
N ARG A 17 -8.03 4.45 7.71
CA ARG A 17 -6.73 4.12 7.13
C ARG A 17 -6.15 2.84 7.74
N ALA A 18 -6.22 2.69 9.06
CA ALA A 18 -5.76 1.47 9.75
C ALA A 18 -6.58 0.23 9.34
N LEU A 19 -7.92 0.36 9.25
CA LEU A 19 -8.80 -0.71 8.80
C LEU A 19 -8.51 -1.14 7.36
N GLN A 20 -8.24 -0.19 6.45
CA GLN A 20 -7.85 -0.48 5.07
C GLN A 20 -6.51 -1.20 5.01
N GLN A 21 -5.54 -0.82 5.84
CA GLN A 21 -4.24 -1.50 5.91
C GLN A 21 -4.35 -2.92 6.48
N GLN A 22 -5.20 -3.13 7.49
CA GLN A 22 -5.43 -4.45 8.09
C GLN A 22 -6.12 -5.41 7.12
N ASN A 23 -7.09 -4.92 6.34
CA ASN A 23 -7.83 -5.72 5.35
C ASN A 23 -7.16 -5.77 3.97
N ALA A 24 -5.99 -5.14 3.80
CA ALA A 24 -5.24 -5.22 2.55
C ALA A 24 -4.61 -6.61 2.42
N PRO A 25 -4.90 -7.37 1.35
CA PRO A 25 -4.37 -8.72 1.17
C PRO A 25 -2.84 -8.68 1.00
N GLN A 26 -2.14 -9.64 1.60
CA GLN A 26 -0.72 -9.90 1.32
C GLN A 26 -0.58 -10.62 -0.03
N ALA A 27 -0.81 -9.87 -1.10
CA ALA A 27 -0.89 -10.45 -2.44
C ALA A 27 0.44 -10.44 -3.19
N ASP A 28 1.47 -9.72 -2.71
CA ASP A 28 2.68 -9.48 -3.50
C ASP A 28 3.38 -10.79 -3.86
N ALA A 29 3.65 -10.97 -5.15
CA ALA A 29 4.28 -12.15 -5.71
C ALA A 29 5.61 -11.74 -6.38
N ARG A 30 6.68 -12.44 -5.99
CA ARG A 30 8.02 -12.22 -6.50
C ARG A 30 8.66 -13.56 -6.82
N LEU A 31 9.02 -13.76 -8.09
CA LEU A 31 9.80 -14.90 -8.52
C LEU A 31 11.28 -14.49 -8.44
N SER A 32 11.96 -14.97 -7.40
CA SER A 32 13.36 -14.62 -7.14
C SER A 32 14.29 -15.46 -8.00
N ARG A 33 15.27 -14.81 -8.62
CA ARG A 33 16.36 -15.47 -9.35
C ARG A 33 17.68 -15.28 -8.58
N PRO A 34 18.56 -16.29 -8.51
CA PRO A 34 19.92 -16.08 -8.02
C PRO A 34 20.67 -15.13 -8.96
N ASP A 35 21.42 -14.19 -8.39
CA ASP A 35 22.32 -13.33 -9.15
C ASP A 35 23.43 -14.19 -9.78
N VAL A 36 23.56 -14.12 -11.11
CA VAL A 36 24.59 -14.83 -11.85
C VAL A 36 25.68 -13.84 -12.24
N VAL A 37 26.86 -13.98 -11.66
CA VAL A 37 28.07 -13.27 -12.09
C VAL A 37 28.70 -14.07 -13.22
N LEU A 38 28.78 -13.46 -14.41
CA LEU A 38 29.42 -14.07 -15.58
C LEU A 38 30.89 -13.63 -15.67
N PRO A 39 31.80 -14.52 -16.12
CA PRO A 39 33.23 -14.20 -16.25
C PRO A 39 33.50 -13.16 -17.35
N ASP A 40 34.71 -12.59 -17.36
CA ASP A 40 35.18 -11.78 -18.49
C ASP A 40 35.65 -12.66 -19.66
N TYR A 41 35.77 -12.07 -20.84
CA TYR A 41 36.25 -12.74 -22.05
C TYR A 41 37.72 -13.13 -21.91
N GLN A 42 38.04 -14.37 -22.27
CA GLN A 42 39.42 -14.85 -22.31
C GLN A 42 40.20 -14.17 -23.44
N THR A 43 41.52 -14.04 -23.27
CA THR A 43 42.41 -13.38 -24.24
C THR A 43 43.15 -14.33 -25.17
N ASP A 44 43.18 -15.63 -24.86
CA ASP A 44 44.13 -16.58 -25.45
C ASP A 44 43.44 -17.68 -26.30
N GLU A 45 42.26 -17.40 -26.84
CA GLU A 45 41.54 -18.37 -27.68
C GLU A 45 42.16 -18.48 -29.09
N ARG A 46 42.38 -19.71 -29.55
CA ARG A 46 42.82 -19.99 -30.93
C ARG A 46 42.09 -21.23 -31.47
N PRO A 47 41.50 -21.19 -32.69
CA PRO A 47 41.35 -20.02 -33.56
C PRO A 47 40.37 -18.96 -33.00
N CYS A 48 40.57 -17.69 -33.36
CA CYS A 48 39.69 -16.58 -32.96
C CYS A 48 39.50 -15.56 -34.09
N PHE A 49 38.42 -14.79 -34.03
CA PHE A 49 38.08 -13.74 -34.99
C PHE A 49 37.83 -12.41 -34.27
N ILE A 50 38.29 -11.30 -34.85
CA ILE A 50 38.05 -9.97 -34.29
C ILE A 50 36.60 -9.56 -34.55
N ILE A 51 35.82 -9.36 -33.50
CA ILE A 51 34.41 -8.98 -33.61
C ILE A 51 34.27 -7.47 -33.53
N ASN A 52 33.96 -6.80 -34.64
CA ASN A 52 33.77 -5.35 -34.70
C ASN A 52 32.33 -4.92 -34.39
N ARG A 53 31.35 -5.75 -34.74
CA ARG A 53 29.93 -5.43 -34.60
C ARG A 53 29.15 -6.65 -34.11
N LEU A 54 28.29 -6.42 -33.12
CA LEU A 54 27.29 -7.40 -32.67
C LEU A 54 25.92 -6.96 -33.19
N THR A 55 25.18 -7.88 -33.79
CA THR A 55 23.81 -7.66 -34.23
C THR A 55 22.89 -8.73 -33.66
N LEU A 56 21.64 -8.35 -33.35
CA LEU A 56 20.60 -9.28 -32.92
C LEU A 56 19.55 -9.32 -34.02
N VAL A 57 19.35 -10.50 -34.61
CA VAL A 57 18.43 -10.78 -35.70
C VAL A 57 17.40 -11.81 -35.25
N GLY A 58 16.39 -12.08 -36.09
CA GLY A 58 15.30 -13.00 -35.76
C GLY A 58 14.00 -12.29 -35.37
N GLU A 59 13.02 -13.08 -34.95
CA GLU A 59 11.68 -12.59 -34.64
C GLU A 59 11.68 -11.71 -33.38
N SER A 60 11.03 -10.55 -33.45
CA SER A 60 10.95 -9.58 -32.34
C SER A 60 12.31 -9.05 -31.84
N ALA A 61 13.40 -9.25 -32.58
CA ALA A 61 14.75 -8.84 -32.17
C ALA A 61 14.89 -7.33 -31.95
N ASP A 62 14.08 -6.51 -32.63
CA ASP A 62 13.96 -5.06 -32.45
C ASP A 62 13.66 -4.69 -30.98
N ARG A 63 12.82 -5.48 -30.30
CA ARG A 63 12.45 -5.26 -28.88
C ARG A 63 13.57 -5.62 -27.89
N PHE A 64 14.59 -6.35 -28.34
CA PHE A 64 15.66 -6.90 -27.49
C PHE A 64 17.05 -6.35 -27.82
N GLN A 65 17.18 -5.37 -28.70
CA GLN A 65 18.47 -4.77 -29.06
C GLN A 65 19.25 -4.25 -27.84
N TRP A 66 18.55 -3.80 -26.78
CA TRP A 66 19.15 -3.38 -25.52
C TRP A 66 19.99 -4.48 -24.85
N ALA A 67 19.69 -5.76 -25.08
CA ALA A 67 20.40 -6.88 -24.47
C ALA A 67 21.84 -7.04 -25.01
N LEU A 68 22.12 -6.54 -26.23
CA LEU A 68 23.46 -6.54 -26.80
C LEU A 68 24.45 -5.70 -25.99
N ASN A 69 23.97 -4.71 -25.21
CA ASN A 69 24.83 -3.91 -24.34
C ASN A 69 25.53 -4.75 -23.28
N ALA A 70 24.94 -5.88 -22.86
CA ALA A 70 25.57 -6.79 -21.90
C ALA A 70 26.82 -7.50 -22.46
N ALA A 71 26.94 -7.58 -23.79
CA ALA A 71 28.11 -8.11 -24.49
C ALA A 71 28.89 -7.02 -25.23
N ALA A 72 28.76 -5.75 -24.83
CA ALA A 72 29.46 -4.64 -25.49
C ALA A 72 30.99 -4.83 -25.47
N ASP A 73 31.54 -5.41 -24.41
CA ASP A 73 32.98 -5.67 -24.24
C ASP A 73 33.54 -6.72 -25.22
N ALA A 74 32.68 -7.45 -25.95
CA ALA A 74 33.10 -8.33 -27.03
C ALA A 74 33.64 -7.55 -28.24
N ARG A 75 33.23 -6.28 -28.41
CA ARG A 75 33.59 -5.46 -29.56
C ARG A 75 35.09 -5.14 -29.52
N GLY A 76 35.77 -5.39 -30.64
CA GLY A 76 37.22 -5.20 -30.80
C GLY A 76 38.07 -6.32 -30.19
N ARG A 77 37.48 -7.35 -29.57
CA ARG A 77 38.21 -8.51 -29.04
C ARG A 77 38.28 -9.65 -30.08
N CYS A 78 39.33 -10.46 -29.99
CA CYS A 78 39.43 -11.72 -30.73
C CYS A 78 38.68 -12.81 -29.96
N LEU A 79 37.53 -13.25 -30.48
CA LEU A 79 36.71 -14.28 -29.84
C LEU A 79 36.80 -15.58 -30.63
N GLY A 80 37.07 -16.68 -29.94
CA GLY A 80 36.87 -18.03 -30.43
C GLY A 80 35.51 -18.58 -29.97
N SER A 81 35.38 -19.90 -29.94
CA SER A 81 34.11 -20.56 -29.59
C SER A 81 33.66 -20.26 -28.16
N GLN A 82 34.58 -20.22 -27.19
CA GLN A 82 34.24 -19.95 -25.80
C GLN A 82 33.81 -18.49 -25.60
N GLY A 83 34.51 -17.55 -26.26
CA GLY A 83 34.16 -16.14 -26.26
C GLY A 83 32.79 -15.86 -26.87
N ILE A 84 32.44 -16.52 -27.98
CA ILE A 84 31.11 -16.39 -28.60
C ILE A 84 30.02 -16.94 -27.66
N VAL A 85 30.24 -18.12 -27.07
CA VAL A 85 29.31 -18.70 -26.09
C VAL A 85 29.12 -17.77 -24.88
N LEU A 86 30.20 -17.13 -24.41
CA LEU A 86 30.10 -16.15 -23.34
C LEU A 86 29.31 -14.90 -23.76
N ALA A 87 29.48 -14.42 -25.00
CA ALA A 87 28.68 -13.31 -25.53
C ALA A 87 27.19 -13.68 -25.59
N ILE A 88 26.85 -14.87 -26.09
CA ILE A 88 25.49 -15.41 -26.07
C ILE A 88 24.96 -15.44 -24.63
N ASN A 89 25.72 -15.98 -23.69
CA ASN A 89 25.32 -16.09 -22.28
C ASN A 89 25.11 -14.71 -21.62
N LYS A 90 25.96 -13.72 -21.92
CA LYS A 90 25.79 -12.34 -21.42
C LYS A 90 24.49 -11.71 -21.94
N VAL A 91 24.23 -11.84 -23.25
CA VAL A 91 22.98 -11.33 -23.87
C VAL A 91 21.76 -12.08 -23.33
N GLN A 92 21.80 -13.42 -23.30
CA GLN A 92 20.77 -14.27 -22.72
C GLN A 92 20.47 -13.90 -21.27
N ASN A 93 21.51 -13.72 -20.44
CA ASN A 93 21.34 -13.36 -19.03
C ASN A 93 20.66 -12.00 -18.84
N ALA A 94 20.96 -11.03 -19.72
CA ALA A 94 20.28 -9.73 -19.72
C ALA A 94 18.78 -9.87 -20.03
N ILE A 95 18.42 -10.67 -21.04
CA ILE A 95 17.03 -10.99 -21.39
C ILE A 95 16.30 -11.69 -20.23
N LEU A 96 16.95 -12.69 -19.63
CA LEU A 96 16.44 -13.40 -18.45
C LEU A 96 16.22 -12.46 -17.26
N ALA A 97 17.13 -11.50 -17.01
CA ALA A 97 17.02 -10.54 -15.91
C ALA A 97 15.79 -9.63 -16.04
N LYS A 98 15.35 -9.34 -17.28
CA LYS A 98 14.08 -8.63 -17.53
C LYS A 98 12.84 -9.50 -17.41
N GLY A 99 12.98 -10.82 -17.24
CA GLY A 99 11.88 -11.75 -16.97
C GLY A 99 11.44 -12.60 -18.16
N TYR A 100 12.16 -12.57 -19.29
CA TYR A 100 11.84 -13.36 -20.48
C TYR A 100 12.51 -14.74 -20.42
N VAL A 101 11.95 -15.65 -19.63
CA VAL A 101 12.58 -16.93 -19.28
C VAL A 101 12.59 -17.99 -20.38
N THR A 102 11.64 -17.92 -21.31
CA THR A 102 11.52 -18.87 -22.44
C THR A 102 12.15 -18.35 -23.72
N THR A 103 12.57 -17.08 -23.77
CA THR A 103 13.27 -16.49 -24.92
C THR A 103 14.73 -16.95 -24.96
N ARG A 104 15.18 -17.39 -26.13
CA ARG A 104 16.53 -17.92 -26.36
C ARG A 104 17.33 -17.07 -27.33
N VAL A 105 18.64 -16.97 -27.08
CA VAL A 105 19.62 -16.35 -27.98
C VAL A 105 20.58 -17.45 -28.42
N MET A 106 20.81 -17.52 -29.72
CA MET A 106 21.70 -18.51 -30.33
C MET A 106 22.58 -17.83 -31.40
N ALA A 107 23.62 -18.52 -31.86
CA ALA A 107 24.35 -18.13 -33.06
C ALA A 107 24.13 -19.20 -34.13
N GLN A 108 23.66 -18.78 -35.30
CA GLN A 108 23.59 -19.64 -36.48
C GLN A 108 24.96 -19.72 -37.17
N GLU A 109 25.12 -20.69 -38.06
CA GLU A 109 26.30 -20.81 -38.91
C GLU A 109 26.49 -19.53 -39.73
N GLN A 110 27.67 -18.92 -39.64
CA GLN A 110 27.95 -17.60 -40.19
C GLN A 110 29.45 -17.41 -40.43
N ASP A 111 29.79 -16.51 -41.35
CA ASP A 111 31.17 -16.12 -41.63
C ASP A 111 31.62 -14.94 -40.76
N LEU A 112 32.47 -15.25 -39.77
CA LEU A 112 33.01 -14.28 -38.81
C LEU A 112 34.21 -13.48 -39.35
N THR A 113 34.72 -13.78 -40.57
CA THR A 113 35.83 -13.02 -41.17
C THR A 113 35.46 -11.58 -41.47
N THR A 114 34.17 -11.30 -41.66
CA THR A 114 33.61 -9.95 -41.82
C THR A 114 33.69 -9.10 -40.53
N GLY A 115 33.98 -9.74 -39.39
CA GLY A 115 33.98 -9.11 -38.07
C GLY A 115 32.58 -8.77 -37.55
N VAL A 116 31.53 -9.36 -38.12
CA VAL A 116 30.15 -9.19 -37.63
C VAL A 116 29.69 -10.50 -36.99
N LEU A 117 29.34 -10.44 -35.69
CA LEU A 117 28.70 -11.53 -34.97
C LEU A 117 27.19 -11.28 -34.92
N ALA A 118 26.45 -12.04 -35.72
CA ALA A 118 25.00 -12.05 -35.72
C ALA A 118 24.47 -13.11 -34.75
N LEU A 119 23.75 -12.65 -33.72
CA LEU A 119 23.02 -13.49 -32.79
C LEU A 119 21.55 -13.56 -33.21
N THR A 120 20.97 -14.75 -33.19
CA THR A 120 19.55 -14.98 -33.53
C THR A 120 18.73 -15.10 -32.26
N LEU A 121 17.70 -14.27 -32.13
CA LEU A 121 16.71 -14.33 -31.07
C LEU A 121 15.55 -15.25 -31.48
N GLN A 122 15.16 -16.14 -30.58
CA GLN A 122 13.94 -16.91 -30.66
C GLN A 122 13.05 -16.58 -29.46
N PRO A 123 11.97 -15.79 -29.63
CA PRO A 123 11.06 -15.46 -28.54
C PRO A 123 10.27 -16.69 -28.11
N GLY A 124 10.17 -16.90 -26.79
CA GLY A 124 9.25 -17.89 -26.25
C GLY A 124 7.85 -17.29 -26.10
N ARG A 125 6.85 -17.85 -26.75
CA ARG A 125 5.47 -17.32 -26.77
C ARG A 125 4.53 -18.13 -25.89
N ILE A 126 3.45 -17.51 -25.46
CA ILE A 126 2.37 -18.18 -24.73
C ILE A 126 1.54 -19.00 -25.71
N GLY A 127 1.51 -20.32 -25.55
CA GLY A 127 0.65 -21.23 -26.32
C GLY A 127 -0.78 -21.14 -25.82
N ASP A 128 -1.03 -21.55 -24.58
CA ASP A 128 -2.34 -21.49 -23.96
C ASP A 128 -2.28 -21.07 -22.48
N ILE A 129 -3.38 -20.53 -21.96
CA ILE A 129 -3.52 -20.22 -20.53
C ILE A 129 -4.77 -20.94 -20.03
N ARG A 130 -4.60 -21.93 -19.15
CA ARG A 130 -5.70 -22.77 -18.69
C ARG A 130 -5.58 -23.11 -17.21
N PHE A 131 -6.72 -23.36 -16.58
CA PHE A 131 -6.74 -23.93 -15.24
C PHE A 131 -6.34 -25.40 -15.27
N GLU A 132 -5.72 -25.87 -14.19
CA GLU A 132 -5.65 -27.29 -13.86
C GLU A 132 -7.03 -27.74 -13.33
N GLU A 133 -7.62 -28.77 -13.94
CA GLU A 133 -8.92 -29.28 -13.51
C GLU A 133 -8.79 -30.19 -12.28
N PRO A 134 -9.78 -30.19 -11.37
CA PRO A 134 -11.04 -29.42 -11.39
C PRO A 134 -10.88 -27.98 -10.88
N VAL A 135 -11.64 -27.03 -11.45
CA VAL A 135 -11.68 -25.63 -10.99
C VAL A 135 -13.10 -25.20 -10.60
N SER A 136 -13.22 -24.40 -9.53
CA SER A 136 -14.50 -23.80 -9.10
C SER A 136 -15.05 -22.90 -10.20
N TRP A 137 -16.38 -22.75 -10.26
CA TRP A 137 -17.05 -21.77 -11.12
C TRP A 137 -16.59 -20.33 -10.86
N ARG A 138 -15.97 -20.05 -9.70
CA ARG A 138 -15.43 -18.73 -9.34
C ARG A 138 -14.07 -18.40 -9.98
N GLY A 139 -13.34 -19.38 -10.51
CA GLY A 139 -12.06 -19.14 -11.15
C GLY A 139 -12.21 -18.37 -12.46
N ARG A 140 -11.51 -17.23 -12.62
CA ARG A 140 -11.47 -16.45 -13.86
C ARG A 140 -10.05 -16.02 -14.22
N LEU A 141 -9.65 -16.28 -15.46
CA LEU A 141 -8.33 -15.93 -15.99
C LEU A 141 -8.29 -14.51 -16.58
N TRP A 142 -9.36 -14.11 -17.27
CA TRP A 142 -9.36 -12.94 -18.18
C TRP A 142 -8.97 -11.62 -17.52
N ASN A 143 -9.29 -11.42 -16.24
CA ASN A 143 -8.96 -10.20 -15.51
C ASN A 143 -7.75 -10.36 -14.57
N ALA A 144 -7.27 -11.58 -14.37
CA ALA A 144 -6.10 -11.83 -13.54
C ALA A 144 -4.81 -11.67 -14.33
N ILE A 145 -4.60 -12.45 -15.38
CA ILE A 145 -3.33 -12.53 -16.10
C ILE A 145 -3.32 -11.48 -17.24
N PRO A 146 -2.41 -10.48 -17.23
CA PRO A 146 -2.32 -9.45 -18.26
C PRO A 146 -1.59 -9.92 -19.53
N ALA A 147 -1.82 -11.15 -19.96
CA ALA A 147 -1.20 -11.73 -21.16
C ALA A 147 -2.19 -12.65 -21.87
N SER A 148 -2.00 -12.84 -23.17
CA SER A 148 -2.85 -13.64 -24.05
C SER A 148 -2.04 -14.65 -24.87
N ARG A 149 -2.74 -15.59 -25.51
CA ARG A 149 -2.14 -16.51 -26.49
C ARG A 149 -1.39 -15.71 -27.56
N GLY A 150 -0.18 -16.16 -27.87
CA GLY A 150 0.71 -15.54 -28.85
C GLY A 150 1.62 -14.46 -28.28
N ASP A 151 1.37 -13.91 -27.09
CA ASP A 151 2.27 -12.93 -26.48
C ASP A 151 3.63 -13.54 -26.14
N ILE A 152 4.69 -12.72 -26.10
CA ILE A 152 6.00 -13.16 -25.59
C ILE A 152 5.87 -13.37 -24.08
N LEU A 153 6.20 -14.58 -23.61
CA LEU A 153 6.08 -14.92 -22.20
C LEU A 153 7.02 -14.08 -21.34
N SER A 154 6.44 -13.40 -20.36
CA SER A 154 7.15 -12.59 -19.37
C SER A 154 6.75 -13.03 -17.96
N LEU A 155 7.76 -13.25 -17.10
CA LEU A 155 7.53 -13.49 -15.68
C LEU A 155 6.77 -12.33 -15.00
N ARG A 156 6.87 -11.10 -15.53
CA ARG A 156 6.20 -9.92 -14.94
C ARG A 156 4.69 -9.99 -15.08
N ASP A 157 4.21 -10.53 -16.21
CA ASP A 157 2.79 -10.77 -16.43
C ASP A 157 2.28 -11.89 -15.52
N ILE A 158 3.08 -12.96 -15.34
CA ILE A 158 2.76 -14.09 -14.46
C ILE A 158 2.72 -13.65 -13.00
N GLU A 159 3.72 -12.89 -12.54
CA GLU A 159 3.74 -12.29 -11.20
C GLU A 159 2.49 -11.44 -10.98
N GLN A 160 2.15 -10.55 -11.92
CA GLN A 160 0.94 -9.72 -11.80
C GLN A 160 -0.34 -10.57 -11.73
N GLY A 161 -0.44 -11.62 -12.54
CA GLY A 161 -1.56 -12.57 -12.50
C GLY A 161 -1.68 -13.27 -11.16
N LEU A 162 -0.55 -13.75 -10.62
CA LEU A 162 -0.47 -14.40 -9.32
C LEU A 162 -0.89 -13.45 -8.20
N GLU A 163 -0.48 -12.17 -8.25
CA GLU A 163 -0.97 -11.16 -7.31
C GLU A 163 -2.47 -10.95 -7.43
N ASN A 164 -3.01 -10.85 -8.64
CA ASN A 164 -4.44 -10.65 -8.84
C ASN A 164 -5.28 -11.81 -8.28
N PHE A 165 -4.79 -13.04 -8.37
CA PHE A 165 -5.42 -14.19 -7.69
C PHE A 165 -5.30 -14.09 -6.16
N ARG A 166 -4.11 -13.80 -5.63
CA ARG A 166 -3.85 -13.72 -4.17
C ARG A 166 -4.46 -12.49 -3.49
N ARG A 167 -4.96 -11.52 -4.26
CA ARG A 167 -5.76 -10.40 -3.72
C ARG A 167 -7.09 -10.85 -3.14
N VAL A 168 -7.56 -12.05 -3.49
CA VAL A 168 -8.68 -12.73 -2.85
C VAL A 168 -8.11 -13.67 -1.79
N PRO A 169 -8.15 -13.34 -0.48
CA PRO A 169 -7.42 -14.11 0.53
C PRO A 169 -7.85 -15.57 0.69
N SER A 170 -9.08 -15.92 0.28
CA SER A 170 -9.57 -17.30 0.26
C SER A 170 -9.03 -18.10 -0.93
N ALA A 171 -8.44 -17.46 -1.93
CA ALA A 171 -7.90 -18.13 -3.10
C ALA A 171 -6.38 -18.29 -2.97
N ASN A 172 -5.91 -19.52 -3.19
CA ASN A 172 -4.49 -19.78 -3.42
C ASN A 172 -4.28 -20.15 -4.88
N ALA A 173 -3.23 -19.58 -5.47
CA ALA A 173 -2.88 -19.82 -6.86
C ALA A 173 -1.39 -20.09 -7.01
N ASP A 174 -1.07 -20.94 -7.96
CA ASP A 174 0.27 -21.21 -8.48
C ASP A 174 0.19 -21.28 -10.01
N ILE A 175 1.25 -20.85 -10.71
CA ILE A 175 1.28 -20.86 -12.17
C ILE A 175 2.54 -21.59 -12.61
N LYS A 176 2.35 -22.72 -13.31
CA LYS A 176 3.42 -23.50 -13.89
C LYS A 176 3.58 -23.15 -15.37
N ILE A 177 4.82 -23.03 -15.81
CA ILE A 177 5.17 -22.89 -17.22
C ILE A 177 5.52 -24.28 -17.74
N VAL A 178 4.72 -24.80 -18.67
CA VAL A 178 4.95 -26.12 -19.28
C VAL A 178 5.17 -25.97 -20.80
N PRO A 179 5.92 -26.87 -21.45
CA PRO A 179 6.07 -26.84 -22.91
C PRO A 179 4.71 -26.85 -23.61
N GLY A 180 4.53 -25.98 -24.61
CA GLY A 180 3.31 -25.92 -25.43
C GLY A 180 3.32 -26.96 -26.55
N ALA A 181 2.24 -26.97 -27.34
CA ALA A 181 2.09 -27.90 -28.46
C ALA A 181 2.98 -27.55 -29.67
N GLU A 182 3.30 -26.27 -29.86
CA GLU A 182 4.15 -25.78 -30.95
C GLU A 182 5.56 -25.43 -30.45
N ASP A 183 6.57 -25.61 -31.30
CA ASP A 183 7.95 -25.24 -30.97
C ASP A 183 8.06 -23.74 -30.66
N GLY A 184 8.79 -23.42 -29.58
CA GLY A 184 8.91 -22.04 -29.10
C GLY A 184 7.70 -21.53 -28.33
N THR A 185 6.69 -22.36 -28.06
CA THR A 185 5.54 -22.01 -27.23
C THR A 185 5.59 -22.66 -25.85
N SER A 186 4.96 -22.04 -24.87
CA SER A 186 4.78 -22.57 -23.51
C SER A 186 3.37 -22.28 -23.01
N ASP A 187 2.74 -23.26 -22.40
CA ASP A 187 1.43 -23.11 -21.78
C ASP A 187 1.58 -22.67 -20.32
N LEU A 188 0.68 -21.81 -19.86
CA LEU A 188 0.54 -21.43 -18.46
C LEU A 188 -0.57 -22.27 -17.82
N GLN A 189 -0.16 -23.20 -16.96
CA GLN A 189 -1.09 -24.02 -16.18
C GLN A 189 -1.31 -23.36 -14.81
N VAL A 190 -2.53 -22.87 -14.59
CA VAL A 190 -2.92 -22.18 -13.37
C VAL A 190 -3.55 -23.18 -12.41
N ASN A 191 -2.85 -23.48 -11.33
CA ASN A 191 -3.40 -24.28 -10.25
C ASN A 191 -4.06 -23.35 -9.23
N TRP A 192 -5.38 -23.38 -9.17
CA TRP A 192 -6.20 -22.44 -8.38
C TRP A 192 -7.11 -23.21 -7.44
N HIS A 193 -7.06 -22.86 -6.16
CA HIS A 193 -7.86 -23.49 -5.11
C HIS A 193 -8.55 -22.43 -4.26
N GLU A 194 -9.82 -22.66 -3.95
CA GLU A 194 -10.64 -21.79 -3.10
C GLU A 194 -10.85 -22.42 -1.73
N GLY A 195 -10.60 -21.65 -0.68
CA GLY A 195 -11.02 -21.92 0.69
C GLY A 195 -12.42 -21.37 0.97
N ARG A 196 -12.65 -20.89 2.20
CA ARG A 196 -13.93 -20.29 2.59
C ARG A 196 -13.98 -18.84 2.10
N PRO A 197 -14.94 -18.48 1.22
CA PRO A 197 -15.01 -17.14 0.64
C PRO A 197 -15.60 -16.09 1.58
N VAL A 198 -16.23 -16.50 2.69
CA VAL A 198 -16.83 -15.58 3.66
C VAL A 198 -16.01 -15.63 4.93
N ARG A 199 -15.52 -14.47 5.37
CA ARG A 199 -14.80 -14.29 6.64
C ARG A 199 -15.51 -13.27 7.50
N LEU A 200 -15.69 -13.60 8.78
CA LEU A 200 -16.20 -12.67 9.78
C LEU A 200 -15.11 -12.35 10.78
N SER A 201 -14.82 -11.07 10.98
CA SER A 201 -13.88 -10.58 11.99
C SER A 201 -14.61 -9.73 13.01
N LEU A 202 -14.47 -10.04 14.29
CA LEU A 202 -15.02 -9.28 15.42
C LEU A 202 -13.89 -8.58 16.16
N GLY A 203 -13.91 -7.26 16.17
CA GLY A 203 -12.89 -6.42 16.79
C GLY A 203 -13.38 -5.72 18.06
N LEU A 204 -12.47 -5.48 19.00
CA LEU A 204 -12.68 -4.61 20.14
C LEU A 204 -11.41 -3.81 20.43
N ASP A 205 -11.52 -2.49 20.54
CA ASP A 205 -10.41 -1.61 20.89
C ASP A 205 -10.85 -0.43 21.76
N ASP A 206 -9.89 0.36 22.20
CA ASP A 206 -10.10 1.59 22.97
C ASP A 206 -9.68 2.86 22.20
N SER A 207 -9.81 2.85 20.87
CA SER A 207 -9.40 3.95 19.99
C SER A 207 -10.39 5.12 19.93
N GLY A 208 -11.51 5.05 20.63
CA GLY A 208 -12.51 6.12 20.74
C GLY A 208 -12.10 7.24 21.70
N SER A 209 -12.89 8.31 21.77
CA SER A 209 -12.66 9.42 22.70
C SER A 209 -13.47 9.25 23.98
N LYS A 210 -13.02 9.87 25.09
CA LYS A 210 -13.81 9.93 26.32
C LYS A 210 -15.17 10.62 26.11
N SER A 211 -15.25 11.57 25.19
CA SER A 211 -16.48 12.34 24.92
C SER A 211 -17.50 11.63 24.03
N THR A 212 -17.10 10.63 23.25
CA THR A 212 -17.98 9.95 22.26
C THR A 212 -18.04 8.43 22.44
N GLY A 213 -17.48 7.90 23.52
CA GLY A 213 -17.29 6.46 23.76
C GLY A 213 -15.87 6.02 23.42
N ARG A 214 -15.16 5.52 24.43
CA ARG A 214 -13.74 5.12 24.34
C ARG A 214 -13.58 3.73 23.74
N TYR A 215 -14.40 2.78 24.19
CA TYR A 215 -14.33 1.39 23.75
C TYR A 215 -15.21 1.18 22.53
N LEU A 216 -14.63 0.67 21.46
CA LEU A 216 -15.31 0.45 20.18
C LEU A 216 -15.32 -1.02 19.83
N GLY A 217 -16.50 -1.57 19.61
CA GLY A 217 -16.70 -2.88 19.02
C GLY A 217 -16.88 -2.74 17.51
N SER A 218 -16.30 -3.65 16.74
CA SER A 218 -16.45 -3.71 15.30
C SER A 218 -16.76 -5.12 14.80
N ALA A 219 -17.45 -5.21 13.67
CA ALA A 219 -17.66 -6.45 12.95
C ALA A 219 -17.41 -6.19 11.46
N THR A 220 -16.42 -6.88 10.90
CA THR A 220 -16.07 -6.85 9.48
C THR A 220 -16.51 -8.17 8.83
N LEU A 221 -17.39 -8.08 7.84
CA LEU A 221 -17.74 -9.20 6.95
C LEU A 221 -17.00 -9.01 5.63
N ALA A 222 -16.08 -9.90 5.30
CA ALA A 222 -15.42 -9.95 4.00
C ALA A 222 -16.00 -11.10 3.16
N ILE A 223 -16.32 -10.79 1.91
CA ILE A 223 -16.79 -11.75 0.90
C ILE A 223 -15.81 -11.68 -0.27
N ASP A 224 -15.18 -12.82 -0.50
CA ASP A 224 -14.20 -13.04 -1.54
C ASP A 224 -14.87 -13.52 -2.82
N ALA A 225 -14.44 -12.93 -3.94
CA ALA A 225 -14.96 -13.18 -5.28
C ALA A 225 -16.51 -13.19 -5.37
N PRO A 226 -17.23 -12.18 -4.83
CA PRO A 226 -18.69 -12.19 -4.82
C PRO A 226 -19.29 -12.26 -6.22
N PHE A 227 -18.65 -11.66 -7.23
CA PHE A 227 -19.06 -11.75 -8.62
C PHE A 227 -18.23 -12.73 -9.46
N ALA A 228 -17.39 -13.55 -8.80
CA ALA A 228 -16.44 -14.46 -9.46
C ALA A 228 -15.52 -13.72 -10.43
N GLN A 229 -14.97 -12.57 -10.06
CA GLN A 229 -14.09 -11.78 -10.92
C GLN A 229 -12.80 -11.39 -10.18
N ASN A 230 -12.24 -12.28 -9.37
CA ASN A 230 -11.07 -11.98 -8.53
C ASN A 230 -11.25 -10.70 -7.69
N ASP A 231 -12.49 -10.41 -7.33
CA ASP A 231 -12.96 -9.22 -6.64
C ASP A 231 -13.03 -9.44 -5.14
N LEU A 232 -12.91 -8.37 -4.36
CA LEU A 232 -12.98 -8.41 -2.90
C LEU A 232 -14.00 -7.38 -2.42
N PHE A 233 -14.95 -7.82 -1.61
CA PHE A 233 -15.88 -6.95 -0.93
C PHE A 233 -15.72 -7.10 0.58
N TYR A 234 -15.71 -6.00 1.32
CA TYR A 234 -15.91 -6.07 2.75
C TYR A 234 -16.78 -4.92 3.26
N ALA A 235 -17.55 -5.24 4.29
CA ALA A 235 -18.36 -4.29 5.04
C ALA A 235 -17.94 -4.34 6.51
N ASN A 236 -17.67 -3.18 7.10
CA ASN A 236 -17.36 -3.04 8.52
C ASN A 236 -18.41 -2.16 9.21
N ILE A 237 -18.91 -2.63 10.35
CA ILE A 237 -19.72 -1.83 11.26
C ILE A 237 -18.93 -1.63 12.56
N GLY A 238 -18.89 -0.41 13.06
CA GLY A 238 -18.26 -0.04 14.32
C GLY A 238 -19.22 0.76 15.19
N LYS A 239 -19.19 0.52 16.50
CA LYS A 239 -19.98 1.27 17.49
C LYS A 239 -19.25 1.32 18.83
N ASP A 240 -19.48 2.38 19.60
CA ASP A 240 -19.19 2.37 21.03
C ASP A 240 -19.91 1.23 21.79
N VAL A 241 -19.21 0.63 22.74
CA VAL A 241 -19.66 -0.52 23.54
C VAL A 241 -19.26 -0.36 25.01
N PHE A 242 -19.91 -1.11 25.89
CA PHE A 242 -19.71 -1.16 27.36
C PHE A 242 -20.00 0.14 28.14
N GLN A 243 -20.08 1.28 27.48
CA GLN A 243 -20.41 2.56 28.08
C GLN A 243 -21.83 2.96 27.67
N HIS A 244 -22.64 3.36 28.64
CA HIS A 244 -23.98 3.90 28.42
C HIS A 244 -24.00 5.35 28.90
N GLY A 245 -24.50 6.25 28.08
CA GLY A 245 -24.55 7.67 28.41
C GLY A 245 -25.11 8.50 27.26
N PRO A 246 -25.18 9.82 27.46
CA PRO A 246 -25.65 10.76 26.43
C PRO A 246 -24.53 11.10 25.43
N PHE A 247 -23.74 10.09 25.04
CA PHE A 247 -22.67 10.16 24.07
C PHE A 247 -22.64 8.85 23.28
N GLY A 248 -22.03 8.89 22.09
CA GLY A 248 -21.85 7.68 21.30
C GLY A 248 -21.25 7.97 19.94
N ASN A 249 -20.80 6.89 19.30
CA ASN A 249 -20.14 6.91 18.01
C ASN A 249 -20.53 5.64 17.25
N ARG A 250 -20.92 5.80 15.98
CA ARG A 250 -21.14 4.71 15.04
C ARG A 250 -20.46 5.01 13.70
N SER A 251 -19.81 4.00 13.13
CA SER A 251 -19.16 4.08 11.82
C SER A 251 -19.54 2.89 10.93
N HIS A 252 -19.85 3.11 9.66
CA HIS A 252 -20.01 2.06 8.66
C HIS A 252 -19.00 2.28 7.53
N THR A 253 -18.35 1.21 7.09
CA THR A 253 -17.42 1.23 5.97
C THR A 253 -17.80 0.14 4.98
N LEU A 254 -17.89 0.50 3.70
CA LEU A 254 -18.01 -0.45 2.59
C LEU A 254 -16.78 -0.29 1.69
N ASN A 255 -16.22 -1.40 1.27
CA ASN A 255 -15.10 -1.42 0.34
C ASN A 255 -15.33 -2.49 -0.72
N TYR A 256 -15.05 -2.14 -1.97
CA TYR A 256 -15.08 -3.05 -3.10
C TYR A 256 -13.83 -2.85 -3.94
N PHE A 257 -13.19 -3.94 -4.33
CA PHE A 257 -11.97 -3.97 -5.12
C PHE A 257 -12.11 -4.93 -6.31
N PHE A 258 -11.63 -4.51 -7.47
CA PHE A 258 -11.70 -5.28 -8.72
C PHE A 258 -10.44 -5.10 -9.58
N PRO A 259 -9.65 -6.17 -9.83
CA PRO A 259 -8.45 -6.12 -10.67
C PRO A 259 -8.74 -6.45 -12.15
N VAL A 260 -7.98 -5.84 -13.07
CA VAL A 260 -7.96 -6.14 -14.51
C VAL A 260 -6.53 -6.04 -15.04
N GLY A 261 -5.81 -7.16 -15.00
CA GLY A 261 -4.41 -7.24 -15.43
C GLY A 261 -3.52 -6.26 -14.66
N TYR A 262 -2.99 -5.25 -15.35
CA TYR A 262 -2.18 -4.17 -14.75
C TYR A 262 -2.99 -3.03 -14.12
N TRP A 263 -4.32 -3.04 -14.27
CA TRP A 263 -5.22 -2.05 -13.70
C TRP A 263 -5.93 -2.60 -12.48
N ALA A 264 -6.32 -1.72 -11.55
CA ALA A 264 -7.28 -2.08 -10.53
C ALA A 264 -8.17 -0.91 -10.14
N PHE A 265 -9.41 -1.24 -9.77
CA PHE A 265 -10.46 -0.31 -9.42
C PHE A 265 -10.89 -0.57 -7.98
N SER A 266 -11.06 0.49 -7.19
CA SER A 266 -11.60 0.36 -5.84
C SER A 266 -12.62 1.45 -5.53
N ALA A 267 -13.70 1.07 -4.88
CA ALA A 267 -14.71 1.97 -4.34
C ALA A 267 -14.77 1.83 -2.83
N ASN A 268 -14.77 2.96 -2.11
CA ASN A 268 -14.86 2.99 -0.67
C ASN A 268 -15.91 4.02 -0.24
N TYR A 269 -16.81 3.60 0.64
CA TYR A 269 -17.83 4.44 1.25
C TYR A 269 -17.69 4.35 2.76
N ASN A 270 -17.68 5.49 3.43
CA ASN A 270 -17.69 5.56 4.89
C ASN A 270 -18.80 6.50 5.34
N ASP A 271 -19.52 6.08 6.38
CA ASP A 271 -20.50 6.88 7.13
C ASP A 271 -20.09 6.90 8.59
N TYR A 272 -20.17 8.07 9.21
CA TYR A 272 -19.76 8.31 10.58
C TYR A 272 -20.75 9.22 11.28
N THR A 273 -21.21 8.80 12.46
CA THR A 273 -22.10 9.59 13.30
C THR A 273 -21.60 9.59 14.74
N TYR A 274 -21.61 10.75 15.36
CA TYR A 274 -21.23 10.88 16.76
C TYR A 274 -22.11 11.89 17.48
N HIS A 275 -22.18 11.76 18.80
CA HIS A 275 -22.78 12.76 19.66
C HIS A 275 -22.08 12.78 21.02
N GLN A 276 -22.10 13.95 21.66
CA GLN A 276 -21.53 14.19 22.96
C GLN A 276 -22.25 15.33 23.66
N ASN A 277 -22.23 15.32 24.99
CA ASN A 277 -22.77 16.39 25.79
C ASN A 277 -21.71 17.46 26.08
N ILE A 278 -22.10 18.72 25.92
CA ILE A 278 -21.29 19.89 26.23
C ILE A 278 -21.96 20.61 27.41
N PRO A 279 -21.28 20.71 28.56
CA PRO A 279 -21.76 21.51 29.67
C PRO A 279 -21.93 22.98 29.25
N ASN A 280 -23.10 23.54 29.48
CA ASN A 280 -23.38 24.98 29.36
C ASN A 280 -23.75 25.52 30.76
N ALA A 281 -23.77 26.85 30.93
CA ALA A 281 -23.89 27.49 32.25
C ALA A 281 -25.07 26.98 33.09
N ASN A 282 -26.22 26.70 32.46
CA ASN A 282 -27.46 26.27 33.14
C ASN A 282 -28.09 25.00 32.55
N GLU A 283 -27.49 24.40 31.51
CA GLU A 283 -28.06 23.25 30.79
C GLU A 283 -26.96 22.39 30.18
N VAL A 284 -27.31 21.20 29.74
CA VAL A 284 -26.39 20.31 29.03
C VAL A 284 -26.83 20.22 27.58
N LEU A 285 -26.01 20.79 26.68
CA LEU A 285 -26.28 20.82 25.24
C LEU A 285 -25.78 19.53 24.58
N ARG A 286 -26.58 18.90 23.72
CA ARG A 286 -26.16 17.74 22.94
C ARG A 286 -25.56 18.20 21.60
N TYR A 287 -24.25 18.07 21.46
CA TYR A 287 -23.57 18.28 20.17
C TYR A 287 -23.51 16.99 19.38
N SER A 288 -23.86 17.02 18.11
CA SER A 288 -23.84 15.86 17.21
C SER A 288 -23.23 16.21 15.86
N GLY A 289 -22.64 15.22 15.22
CA GLY A 289 -22.11 15.34 13.87
C GLY A 289 -22.37 14.09 13.05
N LYS A 290 -22.56 14.30 11.75
CA LYS A 290 -22.69 13.24 10.74
C LYS A 290 -21.72 13.55 9.61
N SER A 291 -21.05 12.53 9.09
CA SER A 291 -20.13 12.66 7.96
C SER A 291 -20.21 11.43 7.07
N ASP A 292 -20.26 11.66 5.77
CA ASP A 292 -20.12 10.63 4.74
C ASP A 292 -18.95 10.95 3.79
N ASN A 293 -18.32 9.91 3.26
CA ASN A 293 -17.18 10.02 2.36
C ASN A 293 -17.22 8.88 1.33
N ILE A 294 -17.24 9.24 0.05
CA ILE A 294 -17.14 8.31 -1.08
C ILE A 294 -15.81 8.54 -1.78
N GLN A 295 -15.07 7.47 -2.06
CA GLN A 295 -13.81 7.49 -2.78
C GLN A 295 -13.82 6.43 -3.88
N LEU A 296 -13.44 6.83 -5.08
CA LEU A 296 -13.24 5.94 -6.22
C LEU A 296 -11.78 6.07 -6.65
N THR A 297 -11.06 4.95 -6.72
CA THR A 297 -9.64 4.93 -7.10
C THR A 297 -9.44 4.03 -8.31
N VAL A 298 -8.72 4.54 -9.30
CA VAL A 298 -8.17 3.79 -10.43
C VAL A 298 -6.67 3.71 -10.23
N SER A 299 -6.11 2.52 -10.33
CA SER A 299 -4.68 2.28 -10.19
C SER A 299 -4.13 1.55 -11.41
N ARG A 300 -2.89 1.85 -11.79
CA ARG A 300 -2.16 1.17 -12.87
C ARG A 300 -0.73 0.89 -12.45
N LEU A 301 -0.29 -0.36 -12.57
CA LEU A 301 1.12 -0.69 -12.48
C LEU A 301 1.87 -0.13 -13.71
N LEU A 302 2.80 0.77 -13.48
CA LEU A 302 3.59 1.42 -14.54
C LEU A 302 4.89 0.66 -14.82
N TYR A 303 5.52 0.14 -13.77
CA TYR A 303 6.79 -0.56 -13.87
C TYR A 303 6.90 -1.63 -12.81
N ARG A 304 7.49 -2.77 -13.18
CA ARG A 304 7.84 -3.84 -12.27
C ARG A 304 9.08 -4.59 -12.74
N ASP A 305 9.91 -4.94 -11.77
CA ASP A 305 10.96 -5.95 -11.92
C ASP A 305 11.02 -6.84 -10.67
N GLN A 306 12.14 -7.55 -10.48
CA GLN A 306 12.33 -8.45 -9.35
C GLN A 306 12.37 -7.75 -7.99
N SER A 307 12.69 -6.45 -7.94
CA SER A 307 12.93 -5.71 -6.71
C SER A 307 12.10 -4.44 -6.60
N HIS A 308 11.45 -3.96 -7.66
CA HIS A 308 10.76 -2.69 -7.69
C HIS A 308 9.37 -2.82 -8.31
N LYS A 309 8.41 -2.08 -7.76
CA LYS A 309 7.02 -1.98 -8.22
C LYS A 309 6.57 -0.52 -8.13
N LEU A 310 6.27 0.09 -9.27
CA LEU A 310 5.78 1.47 -9.36
C LEU A 310 4.33 1.47 -9.83
N THR A 311 3.44 2.03 -9.04
CA THR A 311 1.99 2.11 -9.31
C THR A 311 1.53 3.56 -9.31
N LEU A 312 0.76 3.94 -10.32
CA LEU A 312 0.08 5.23 -10.40
C LEU A 312 -1.37 5.08 -9.92
N ASN A 313 -1.83 5.99 -9.07
CA ASN A 313 -3.18 6.05 -8.54
C ASN A 313 -3.86 7.37 -8.91
N LEU A 314 -5.10 7.30 -9.36
CA LEU A 314 -6.00 8.44 -9.51
C LEU A 314 -7.24 8.20 -8.66
N ARG A 315 -7.46 9.05 -7.65
CA ARG A 315 -8.57 8.96 -6.72
C ARG A 315 -9.49 10.17 -6.90
N GLY A 316 -10.78 9.93 -7.10
CA GLY A 316 -11.84 10.92 -6.95
C GLY A 316 -12.51 10.77 -5.58
N TYR A 317 -12.83 11.88 -4.92
CA TYR A 317 -13.50 11.83 -3.63
C TYR A 317 -14.61 12.87 -3.49
N ARG A 318 -15.60 12.54 -2.66
CA ARG A 318 -16.65 13.44 -2.17
C ARG A 318 -16.81 13.20 -0.67
N LYS A 319 -16.80 14.27 0.12
CA LYS A 319 -17.13 14.27 1.55
C LYS A 319 -18.28 15.21 1.82
N HIS A 320 -19.15 14.83 2.74
CA HIS A 320 -20.20 15.68 3.25
C HIS A 320 -20.29 15.54 4.76
N SER A 321 -20.47 16.66 5.46
CA SER A 321 -20.54 16.69 6.91
C SER A 321 -21.52 17.76 7.39
N THR A 322 -22.26 17.44 8.45
CA THR A 322 -23.19 18.33 9.15
C THR A 322 -23.05 18.18 10.65
N ASN A 323 -23.35 19.26 11.39
CA ASN A 323 -23.32 19.27 12.84
C ASN A 323 -24.56 19.96 13.39
N ALA A 324 -25.03 19.53 14.55
CA ALA A 324 -26.20 20.07 15.21
C ALA A 324 -25.99 20.19 16.73
N VAL A 325 -26.63 21.18 17.34
CA VAL A 325 -26.80 21.30 18.81
C VAL A 325 -28.28 21.11 19.12
N ASP A 326 -28.61 20.15 19.99
CA ASP A 326 -29.99 19.81 20.37
C ASP A 326 -30.94 19.63 19.16
N ASN A 327 -30.44 18.93 18.15
CA ASN A 327 -31.09 18.68 16.85
C ASN A 327 -31.34 19.93 15.98
N VAL A 328 -30.74 21.07 16.32
CA VAL A 328 -30.73 22.28 15.48
C VAL A 328 -29.41 22.32 14.68
N ASP A 329 -29.52 22.26 13.37
CA ASP A 329 -28.37 22.26 12.46
C ASP A 329 -27.58 23.58 12.53
N ILE A 330 -26.27 23.46 12.66
CA ILE A 330 -25.34 24.58 12.61
C ILE A 330 -24.93 24.80 11.15
N VAL A 331 -25.66 25.66 10.45
CA VAL A 331 -25.45 25.95 9.02
C VAL A 331 -23.99 26.31 8.70
N SER A 332 -23.33 27.06 9.59
CA SER A 332 -21.93 27.46 9.43
C SER A 332 -20.92 26.31 9.55
N GLN A 333 -21.31 25.14 10.06
CA GLN A 333 -20.48 23.94 10.13
C GLN A 333 -20.79 22.91 9.03
N LYS A 334 -21.82 23.16 8.21
CA LYS A 334 -22.10 22.32 7.04
C LYS A 334 -20.92 22.36 6.07
N ARG A 335 -20.42 21.18 5.67
CA ARG A 335 -19.33 21.02 4.71
C ARG A 335 -19.76 20.07 3.60
N ARG A 336 -19.40 20.40 2.37
CA ARG A 336 -19.51 19.50 1.21
C ARG A 336 -18.29 19.77 0.33
N THR A 337 -17.38 18.82 0.27
CA THR A 337 -16.11 18.95 -0.44
C THR A 337 -16.00 17.84 -1.45
N ALA A 338 -15.43 18.11 -2.61
CA ALA A 338 -15.09 17.09 -3.58
C ALA A 338 -13.74 17.42 -4.18
N GLY A 339 -13.09 16.45 -4.81
CA GLY A 339 -11.80 16.67 -5.42
C GLY A 339 -11.21 15.42 -6.04
N TRP A 340 -9.94 15.55 -6.39
CA TRP A 340 -9.14 14.46 -6.91
C TRP A 340 -7.78 14.40 -6.22
N GLU A 341 -7.15 13.25 -6.30
CA GLU A 341 -5.82 12.97 -5.78
C GLU A 341 -5.06 12.11 -6.79
N LEU A 342 -3.86 12.55 -7.17
CA LEU A 342 -2.93 11.82 -8.02
C LEU A 342 -1.78 11.31 -7.16
N GLY A 343 -1.55 10.00 -7.18
CA GLY A 343 -0.58 9.33 -6.32
C GLY A 343 0.41 8.47 -7.08
N LEU A 344 1.66 8.45 -6.64
CA LEU A 344 2.67 7.49 -7.07
C LEU A 344 3.12 6.66 -5.88
N ASN A 345 3.03 5.35 -6.01
CA ASN A 345 3.42 4.37 -5.00
C ASN A 345 4.58 3.52 -5.53
N GLN A 346 5.69 3.51 -4.80
CA GLN A 346 6.87 2.72 -5.08
C GLN A 346 7.10 1.73 -3.94
N ARG A 347 7.11 0.44 -4.25
CA ARG A 347 7.57 -0.62 -3.34
C ARG A 347 8.89 -1.18 -3.86
N SER A 348 9.91 -1.23 -3.00
CA SER A 348 11.24 -1.74 -3.34
C SER A 348 11.72 -2.77 -2.32
N TYR A 349 12.42 -3.80 -2.80
CA TYR A 349 12.99 -4.88 -2.00
C TYR A 349 14.51 -4.86 -2.09
N PHE A 350 15.17 -4.74 -0.95
CA PHE A 350 16.63 -4.79 -0.82
C PHE A 350 16.99 -5.98 0.08
N GLY A 351 17.22 -7.15 -0.53
CA GLY A 351 17.29 -8.41 0.20
C GLY A 351 15.96 -8.71 0.91
N THR A 352 15.99 -8.79 2.23
CA THR A 352 14.81 -8.95 3.11
C THR A 352 14.17 -7.63 3.54
N THR A 353 14.82 -6.49 3.26
CA THR A 353 14.30 -5.16 3.60
C THR A 353 13.27 -4.71 2.58
N THR A 354 12.14 -4.18 3.04
CA THR A 354 11.10 -3.60 2.19
C THR A 354 11.01 -2.09 2.42
N LEU A 355 11.06 -1.33 1.33
CA LEU A 355 10.86 0.11 1.28
C LEU A 355 9.53 0.41 0.59
N ASP A 356 8.66 1.17 1.24
CA ASP A 356 7.41 1.70 0.69
C ASP A 356 7.50 3.22 0.62
N ALA A 357 7.31 3.81 -0.55
CA ALA A 357 7.29 5.25 -0.73
C ALA A 357 6.05 5.66 -1.49
N ASN A 358 5.29 6.62 -0.96
CA ASN A 358 4.07 7.14 -1.56
C ASN A 358 4.11 8.67 -1.58
N ILE A 359 3.80 9.26 -2.73
CA ILE A 359 3.65 10.71 -2.89
C ILE A 359 2.32 10.96 -3.55
N ASN A 360 1.47 11.78 -2.92
CA ASN A 360 0.14 12.13 -3.43
C ASN A 360 -0.02 13.64 -3.51
N TRP A 361 -0.58 14.13 -4.62
CA TRP A 361 -1.05 15.49 -4.77
C TRP A 361 -2.58 15.50 -4.77
N ARG A 362 -3.17 16.07 -3.73
CA ARG A 362 -4.61 16.22 -3.56
C ARG A 362 -5.04 17.65 -3.87
N ARG A 363 -6.17 17.81 -4.56
CA ARG A 363 -6.78 19.13 -4.81
C ARG A 363 -8.30 19.03 -4.74
N GLY A 364 -8.89 19.85 -3.86
CA GLY A 364 -10.34 20.02 -3.82
C GLY A 364 -10.85 20.90 -4.96
N THR A 365 -12.11 20.72 -5.34
CA THR A 365 -12.78 21.42 -6.43
C THR A 365 -14.19 21.87 -6.03
N GLY A 366 -14.85 22.64 -6.89
CA GLY A 366 -16.27 22.99 -6.76
C GLY A 366 -17.24 21.93 -7.29
N ALA A 367 -16.75 20.77 -7.76
CA ALA A 367 -17.57 19.74 -8.38
C ALA A 367 -18.54 19.09 -7.37
N PHE A 368 -19.53 18.34 -7.88
CA PHE A 368 -20.53 17.63 -7.04
C PHE A 368 -21.25 18.55 -6.04
N ASN A 369 -21.53 19.79 -6.47
CA ASN A 369 -22.12 20.85 -5.67
C ASN A 369 -21.28 21.25 -4.44
N ALA A 370 -19.98 21.00 -4.39
CA ALA A 370 -19.14 21.33 -3.24
C ALA A 370 -19.32 22.79 -2.79
N LEU A 371 -19.51 23.00 -1.49
CA LEU A 371 -19.77 24.32 -0.90
C LEU A 371 -18.44 25.02 -0.60
N PRO A 372 -18.34 26.36 -0.81
CA PRO A 372 -17.21 27.11 -0.27
C PRO A 372 -17.26 27.05 1.26
N ALA A 373 -16.11 26.87 1.89
CA ALA A 373 -16.04 26.89 3.35
C ALA A 373 -16.23 28.36 3.84
N PRO A 374 -16.95 28.62 4.95
CA PRO A 374 -17.08 29.98 5.50
C PRO A 374 -15.73 30.68 5.74
N GLU A 375 -14.70 29.91 6.06
CA GLU A 375 -13.32 30.35 6.25
C GLU A 375 -12.69 30.94 4.96
N GLU A 376 -13.19 30.58 3.78
CA GLU A 376 -12.69 31.08 2.49
C GLU A 376 -12.97 32.58 2.34
N SER A 377 -14.08 33.07 2.88
CA SER A 377 -14.47 34.49 2.82
C SER A 377 -13.52 35.42 3.58
N ARG A 378 -12.81 34.87 4.58
CA ARG A 378 -11.83 35.59 5.41
C ARG A 378 -10.39 35.22 5.08
N HIS A 379 -10.16 34.41 4.04
CA HIS A 379 -8.85 33.85 3.70
C HIS A 379 -8.19 33.04 4.83
N GLU A 380 -9.02 32.47 5.73
CA GLU A 380 -8.57 31.72 6.91
C GLU A 380 -8.47 30.22 6.67
N GLY A 381 -8.98 29.72 5.55
CA GLY A 381 -8.87 28.32 5.17
C GLY A 381 -9.71 27.94 3.96
N SER A 382 -9.24 26.97 3.19
CA SER A 382 -10.02 26.37 2.09
C SER A 382 -9.81 24.87 2.03
N ALA A 383 -10.85 24.15 1.60
CA ALA A 383 -10.78 22.73 1.27
C ALA A 383 -10.43 22.48 -0.21
N ARG A 384 -10.29 23.54 -1.01
CA ARG A 384 -10.07 23.52 -2.47
C ARG A 384 -8.60 23.77 -2.87
N THR A 385 -7.73 23.95 -1.89
CA THR A 385 -6.30 24.18 -2.10
C THR A 385 -5.56 22.89 -2.39
N GLY A 386 -4.36 23.01 -2.96
CA GLY A 386 -3.46 21.88 -3.18
C GLY A 386 -2.80 21.44 -1.88
N ILE A 387 -2.77 20.12 -1.66
CA ILE A 387 -2.11 19.46 -0.53
C ILE A 387 -1.16 18.42 -1.11
N LEU A 388 0.11 18.48 -0.73
CA LEU A 388 1.10 17.45 -1.00
C LEU A 388 1.19 16.53 0.22
N LEU A 389 1.04 15.24 0.01
CA LEU A 389 1.11 14.20 1.03
C LEU A 389 2.27 13.26 0.68
N GLY A 390 3.11 12.96 1.65
CA GLY A 390 4.23 12.01 1.51
C GLY A 390 4.18 10.96 2.60
N ASP A 391 4.52 9.73 2.26
CA ASP A 391 4.63 8.61 3.20
C ASP A 391 5.81 7.73 2.79
N LEU A 392 6.73 7.49 3.70
CA LEU A 392 7.91 6.63 3.51
C LEU A 392 7.94 5.62 4.65
N GLY A 393 7.99 4.32 4.35
CA GLY A 393 8.11 3.25 5.32
C GLY A 393 9.26 2.33 4.98
N ILE A 394 10.08 1.97 5.97
CA ILE A 394 11.13 0.96 5.84
C ILE A 394 10.87 -0.11 6.88
N ASN A 395 10.80 -1.35 6.42
CA ASN A 395 10.69 -2.53 7.27
C ASN A 395 11.88 -3.45 7.03
N GLN A 396 12.73 -3.59 8.04
CA GLN A 396 13.99 -4.32 7.98
C GLN A 396 13.98 -5.45 9.02
N PRO A 397 13.72 -6.69 8.61
CA PRO A 397 13.94 -7.85 9.47
C PRO A 397 15.43 -8.17 9.56
N PHE A 398 15.91 -8.53 10.75
CA PHE A 398 17.28 -8.94 11.01
C PHE A 398 17.31 -9.97 12.15
N SER A 399 18.40 -10.71 12.30
CA SER A 399 18.57 -11.65 13.41
C SER A 399 19.64 -11.15 14.36
N TRP A 400 19.37 -11.21 15.66
CA TRP A 400 20.39 -11.05 16.69
C TRP A 400 20.55 -12.41 17.39
N GLY A 401 21.66 -13.10 17.08
CA GLY A 401 21.80 -14.53 17.41
C GLY A 401 20.72 -15.33 16.68
N ASP A 402 20.08 -16.25 17.37
CA ASP A 402 18.97 -17.06 16.82
C ASP A 402 17.59 -16.39 16.94
N GLN A 403 17.54 -15.15 17.45
CA GLN A 403 16.28 -14.45 17.67
C GLN A 403 15.96 -13.52 16.49
N PRO A 404 14.75 -13.59 15.90
CA PRO A 404 14.32 -12.68 14.86
C PRO A 404 13.85 -11.34 15.42
N TRP A 405 14.37 -10.26 14.85
CA TRP A 405 14.03 -8.88 15.14
C TRP A 405 13.59 -8.14 13.89
N ARG A 406 12.91 -7.01 14.07
CA ARG A 406 12.46 -6.16 12.98
C ARG A 406 12.52 -4.71 13.40
N VAL A 407 13.17 -3.88 12.58
CA VAL A 407 13.05 -2.42 12.68
C VAL A 407 12.04 -1.93 11.67
N TYR A 408 11.12 -1.09 12.13
CA TYR A 408 10.19 -0.36 11.29
C TYR A 408 10.30 1.13 11.57
N THR A 409 10.57 1.90 10.52
CA THR A 409 10.53 3.37 10.57
C THR A 409 9.57 3.88 9.51
N SER A 410 8.73 4.85 9.86
CA SER A 410 7.88 5.53 8.91
C SER A 410 7.87 7.03 9.10
N VAL A 411 7.88 7.75 7.98
CA VAL A 411 7.81 9.21 7.91
C VAL A 411 6.59 9.57 7.08
N ARG A 412 5.65 10.29 7.68
CA ARG A 412 4.47 10.85 7.02
C ARG A 412 4.54 12.37 7.04
N GLY A 413 4.39 12.98 5.88
CA GLY A 413 4.40 14.43 5.71
C GLY A 413 3.11 14.93 5.06
N GLN A 414 2.66 16.09 5.49
CA GLN A 414 1.66 16.90 4.80
C GLN A 414 2.22 18.30 4.59
N TRP A 415 2.04 18.85 3.39
CA TRP A 415 2.43 20.21 3.09
C TRP A 415 1.36 20.92 2.27
N SER A 416 0.93 22.08 2.74
CA SER A 416 0.18 23.05 1.95
C SER A 416 0.74 24.46 2.20
N PRO A 417 0.90 25.28 1.15
CA PRO A 417 1.30 26.68 1.31
C PRO A 417 0.12 27.55 1.80
N ASN A 418 -1.11 27.07 1.62
CA ASN A 418 -2.34 27.81 1.91
C ASN A 418 -2.96 27.35 3.23
N ALA A 419 -3.75 28.23 3.84
CA ALA A 419 -4.58 27.88 4.98
C ALA A 419 -5.59 26.78 4.61
N LEU A 420 -5.73 25.76 5.47
CA LEU A 420 -6.67 24.64 5.27
C LEU A 420 -7.84 24.74 6.25
N THR A 421 -8.99 24.20 5.85
CA THR A 421 -10.08 23.93 6.79
C THR A 421 -9.61 22.93 7.85
N PRO A 422 -10.13 23.00 9.09
CA PRO A 422 -9.68 22.13 10.18
C PRO A 422 -9.71 20.63 9.87
N GLN A 423 -10.71 20.16 9.11
CA GLN A 423 -10.88 18.75 8.70
C GLN A 423 -9.81 18.26 7.71
N GLU A 424 -9.12 19.17 7.01
CA GLU A 424 -8.09 18.86 6.00
C GLU A 424 -6.65 19.02 6.55
N ARG A 425 -6.51 19.47 7.80
CA ARG A 425 -5.21 19.57 8.48
C ARG A 425 -4.70 18.21 8.91
N MET A 426 -3.39 18.09 9.05
CA MET A 426 -2.77 16.93 9.70
C MET A 426 -2.85 17.11 11.21
N ALA A 427 -3.31 16.10 11.93
CA ALA A 427 -3.32 16.08 13.39
C ALA A 427 -2.27 15.12 13.95
N ILE A 428 -1.73 15.47 15.11
CA ILE A 428 -0.81 14.66 15.90
C ILE A 428 -1.28 14.58 17.36
N ALA A 429 -0.76 13.59 18.08
CA ALA A 429 -1.16 13.11 19.42
C ALA A 429 -2.26 12.03 19.37
N GLY A 430 -1.84 10.76 19.48
CA GLY A 430 -2.77 9.63 19.55
C GLY A 430 -2.17 8.33 19.01
N ARG A 431 -2.88 7.20 19.20
CA ARG A 431 -2.36 5.85 18.91
C ARG A 431 -1.86 5.62 17.47
N TYR A 432 -2.46 6.29 16.48
CA TYR A 432 -2.09 6.16 15.06
C TYR A 432 -1.06 7.21 14.60
N THR A 433 -0.76 8.21 15.43
CA THR A 433 0.18 9.29 15.13
C THR A 433 1.37 9.23 16.09
N VAL A 434 1.47 10.15 17.05
CA VAL A 434 2.51 10.14 18.09
C VAL A 434 1.98 9.34 19.28
N ARG A 435 2.50 8.12 19.49
CA ARG A 435 2.15 7.25 20.63
C ARG A 435 2.63 7.87 21.96
N GLY A 436 2.03 7.45 23.07
CA GLY A 436 2.26 8.02 24.41
C GLY A 436 1.35 9.20 24.76
N PHE A 437 0.44 9.58 23.87
CA PHE A 437 -0.58 10.60 24.06
C PHE A 437 -1.98 10.00 23.98
N ASP A 438 -2.90 10.51 24.83
CA ASP A 438 -4.25 9.96 24.97
C ASP A 438 -5.22 10.34 23.84
N GLY A 439 -4.85 11.32 23.01
CA GLY A 439 -5.64 11.74 21.84
C GLY A 439 -6.91 12.52 22.18
N GLU A 440 -7.05 12.99 23.42
CA GLU A 440 -8.15 13.87 23.86
C GLU A 440 -7.89 15.33 23.41
N GLN A 441 -6.63 15.76 23.54
CA GLN A 441 -6.13 16.98 22.93
C GLN A 441 -5.20 16.60 21.75
N MET A 442 -5.30 17.33 20.65
CA MET A 442 -4.49 17.13 19.45
C MET A 442 -3.90 18.47 19.01
N LEU A 443 -2.71 18.44 18.40
CA LEU A 443 -2.19 19.57 17.63
C LEU A 443 -2.51 19.32 16.16
N SER A 444 -2.99 20.34 15.45
CA SER A 444 -3.25 20.22 14.02
C SER A 444 -2.77 21.44 13.24
N GLY A 445 -2.27 21.19 12.03
CA GLY A 445 -1.71 22.23 11.16
C GLY A 445 -1.80 21.89 9.68
N GLU A 446 -1.63 22.91 8.85
CA GLU A 446 -1.60 22.76 7.39
C GLU A 446 -0.38 21.98 6.90
N LYS A 447 0.74 22.15 7.61
CA LYS A 447 1.97 21.42 7.42
C LYS A 447 2.15 20.48 8.60
N GLY A 448 2.60 19.27 8.34
CA GLY A 448 2.83 18.28 9.39
C GLY A 448 3.93 17.31 9.00
N LEU A 449 4.68 16.86 9.99
CA LEU A 449 5.64 15.78 9.92
C LEU A 449 5.37 14.84 11.07
N LEU A 450 5.26 13.55 10.76
CA LEU A 450 5.16 12.47 11.73
C LEU A 450 6.27 11.47 11.41
N TRP A 451 7.11 11.17 12.38
CA TRP A 451 8.16 10.17 12.28
C TRP A 451 7.96 9.14 13.39
N ARG A 452 7.72 7.89 13.01
CA ARG A 452 7.47 6.79 13.93
C ARG A 452 8.57 5.76 13.77
N ASN A 453 9.12 5.30 14.89
CA ASN A 453 10.13 4.25 14.92
C ASN A 453 9.66 3.14 15.85
N GLU A 454 9.94 1.90 15.47
CA GLU A 454 9.59 0.71 16.21
C GLU A 454 10.68 -0.34 16.02
N ILE A 455 11.17 -0.90 17.12
CA ILE A 455 11.97 -2.11 17.13
C ILE A 455 11.14 -3.21 17.78
N ALA A 456 10.98 -4.33 17.09
CA ALA A 456 10.18 -5.46 17.54
C ALA A 456 11.04 -6.73 17.59
N TRP A 457 10.92 -7.46 18.69
CA TRP A 457 11.50 -8.78 18.88
C TRP A 457 10.39 -9.83 18.77
N ASN A 458 10.50 -10.74 17.80
CA ASN A 458 9.60 -11.88 17.68
C ASN A 458 10.03 -12.98 18.66
N VAL A 459 9.35 -13.01 19.80
CA VAL A 459 9.66 -13.81 20.98
C VAL A 459 9.62 -15.30 20.63
N PHE A 460 10.79 -15.93 20.65
CA PHE A 460 11.00 -17.35 20.34
C PHE A 460 10.47 -17.80 18.98
N SER A 461 10.33 -16.88 18.01
CA SER A 461 9.77 -17.18 16.69
C SER A 461 8.35 -17.76 16.74
N ARG A 462 7.59 -17.49 17.81
CA ARG A 462 6.24 -18.04 18.03
C ARG A 462 5.13 -17.14 17.47
N GLY A 463 5.47 -16.05 16.78
CA GLY A 463 4.49 -15.11 16.22
C GLY A 463 3.97 -14.10 17.23
N HIS A 464 4.68 -13.92 18.36
CA HIS A 464 4.42 -12.89 19.35
C HIS A 464 5.56 -11.89 19.34
N GLU A 465 5.27 -10.62 19.17
CA GLU A 465 6.25 -9.55 19.11
C GLU A 465 6.15 -8.65 20.34
N LEU A 466 7.29 -8.47 21.04
CA LEU A 466 7.47 -7.39 21.99
C LEU A 466 8.10 -6.22 21.23
N TYR A 467 7.52 -5.03 21.31
CA TYR A 467 8.02 -3.87 20.58
C TYR A 467 8.22 -2.65 21.47
N LEU A 468 9.28 -1.90 21.16
CA LEU A 468 9.56 -0.58 21.73
C LEU A 468 9.51 0.45 20.60
N ALA A 469 8.86 1.57 20.87
CA ALA A 469 8.60 2.62 19.91
C ALA A 469 8.99 4.00 20.43
N ALA A 470 9.44 4.84 19.50
CA ALA A 470 9.71 6.26 19.72
C ALA A 470 9.19 7.05 18.52
N ASP A 471 8.30 7.99 18.80
CA ASP A 471 7.59 8.77 17.80
C ASP A 471 7.84 10.27 18.02
N TYR A 472 7.96 11.02 16.92
CA TYR A 472 8.06 12.47 16.90
C TYR A 472 7.03 13.04 15.93
N GLY A 473 6.36 14.11 16.33
CA GLY A 473 5.40 14.82 15.49
C GLY A 473 5.60 16.31 15.57
N ARG A 474 5.49 16.99 14.42
CA ARG A 474 5.48 18.44 14.33
C ARG A 474 4.35 18.89 13.42
N VAL A 475 3.66 19.95 13.81
CA VAL A 475 2.69 20.67 12.97
C VAL A 475 3.06 22.14 12.87
N ASP A 476 2.82 22.73 11.72
CA ASP A 476 3.11 24.13 11.42
C ASP A 476 2.11 24.64 10.37
N GLY A 477 2.11 25.95 10.09
CA GLY A 477 1.24 26.55 9.08
C GLY A 477 0.56 27.84 9.50
N PRO A 478 -0.17 28.49 8.57
CA PRO A 478 -0.77 29.81 8.79
C PRO A 478 -1.65 29.90 10.04
N ASN A 479 -2.41 28.84 10.35
CA ASN A 479 -3.36 28.82 11.47
C ASN A 479 -2.79 28.23 12.77
N THR A 480 -1.47 28.07 12.87
CA THR A 480 -0.82 27.43 14.03
C THR A 480 -0.32 28.41 15.10
N ARG A 481 -0.53 29.71 14.91
CA ARG A 481 -0.06 30.77 15.83
C ARG A 481 -0.61 30.67 17.25
N HIS A 482 -1.82 30.14 17.40
CA HIS A 482 -2.50 29.99 18.68
C HIS A 482 -2.37 28.57 19.27
N LEU A 483 -1.57 27.69 18.66
CA LEU A 483 -1.31 26.39 19.25
C LEU A 483 -0.44 26.56 20.50
N VAL A 484 -0.73 25.76 21.53
CA VAL A 484 0.04 25.69 22.78
C VAL A 484 1.50 25.26 22.56
N GLY A 485 1.80 24.71 21.39
CA GLY A 485 3.12 24.40 20.88
C GLY A 485 2.99 23.60 19.58
N HIS A 486 4.12 23.31 18.93
CA HIS A 486 4.13 22.76 17.56
C HIS A 486 4.68 21.34 17.47
N GLN A 487 5.23 20.80 18.56
CA GLN A 487 5.98 19.56 18.55
C GLN A 487 5.55 18.65 19.70
N LEU A 488 5.58 17.34 19.45
CA LEU A 488 5.33 16.29 20.42
C LEU A 488 6.34 15.17 20.19
N ALA A 489 6.80 14.56 21.28
CA ALA A 489 7.53 13.30 21.22
C ALA A 489 6.97 12.35 22.25
N GLY A 490 6.90 11.06 21.92
CA GLY A 490 6.37 10.05 22.81
C GLY A 490 6.96 8.69 22.53
N SER A 491 6.76 7.78 23.48
CA SER A 491 7.22 6.39 23.38
C SER A 491 6.08 5.43 23.67
N ALA A 492 6.26 4.18 23.23
CA ALA A 492 5.40 3.08 23.61
C ALA A 492 6.17 1.79 23.75
N LEU A 493 5.76 0.95 24.69
CA LEU A 493 6.15 -0.44 24.83
C LEU A 493 4.88 -1.28 24.68
N GLY A 494 4.91 -2.28 23.82
CA GLY A 494 3.74 -3.11 23.57
C GLY A 494 4.07 -4.55 23.23
N VAL A 495 3.04 -5.38 23.27
CA VAL A 495 3.08 -6.77 22.88
C VAL A 495 1.93 -7.04 21.93
N ARG A 496 2.24 -7.69 20.80
CA ARG A 496 1.24 -8.09 19.81
C ARG A 496 1.48 -9.49 19.31
N GLY A 497 0.46 -10.14 18.80
CA GLY A 497 0.59 -11.47 18.23
C GLY A 497 -0.76 -12.08 17.88
N ALA A 498 -0.72 -13.34 17.46
CA ALA A 498 -1.92 -14.12 17.16
C ALA A 498 -1.90 -15.45 17.92
N LEU A 499 -3.03 -15.78 18.55
CA LEU A 499 -3.30 -17.06 19.19
C LEU A 499 -4.16 -17.91 18.25
N TRP A 500 -3.73 -19.16 18.03
CA TRP A 500 -4.40 -20.15 17.17
C TRP A 500 -4.70 -19.67 15.74
N GLY A 501 -4.01 -18.62 15.26
CA GLY A 501 -4.23 -18.02 13.96
C GLY A 501 -5.59 -17.33 13.78
N ARG A 502 -6.38 -17.15 14.85
CA ARG A 502 -7.74 -16.57 14.79
C ARG A 502 -7.93 -15.38 15.72
N PHE A 503 -7.26 -15.39 16.87
CA PHE A 503 -7.36 -14.32 17.85
C PHE A 503 -6.07 -13.48 17.81
N SER A 504 -6.15 -12.29 17.23
CA SER A 504 -5.06 -11.32 17.21
C SER A 504 -5.22 -10.29 18.32
N TYR A 505 -4.11 -9.85 18.91
CA TYR A 505 -4.10 -8.84 19.95
C TYR A 505 -2.92 -7.88 19.77
N ASP A 506 -3.09 -6.64 20.22
CA ASP A 506 -2.05 -5.62 20.38
C ASP A 506 -2.35 -4.84 21.67
N LEU A 507 -1.45 -4.93 22.64
CA LEU A 507 -1.53 -4.26 23.93
C LEU A 507 -0.32 -3.35 24.06
N PHE A 508 -0.52 -2.09 24.43
CA PHE A 508 0.61 -1.17 24.61
C PHE A 508 0.39 -0.20 25.76
N ALA A 509 1.50 0.26 26.33
CA ALA A 509 1.57 1.39 27.21
C ALA A 509 2.60 2.38 26.68
N GLY A 510 2.37 3.67 26.86
CA GLY A 510 3.23 4.72 26.36
C GLY A 510 3.23 5.94 27.25
N VAL A 511 4.28 6.74 27.12
CA VAL A 511 4.47 7.97 27.88
C VAL A 511 4.88 9.11 26.95
N PRO A 512 4.42 10.34 27.20
CA PRO A 512 4.89 11.50 26.48
C PRO A 512 6.34 11.81 26.89
N LEU A 513 7.26 11.83 25.94
CA LEU A 513 8.67 12.19 26.15
C LEU A 513 8.86 13.71 26.13
N TYR A 514 8.13 14.40 25.26
CA TYR A 514 8.12 15.85 25.17
C TYR A 514 6.72 16.34 24.84
N LYS A 515 6.24 17.32 25.61
CA LYS A 515 5.01 18.07 25.34
C LYS A 515 5.19 19.55 25.71
N PRO A 516 4.55 20.48 24.99
CA PRO A 516 4.53 21.89 25.36
C PRO A 516 3.86 22.11 26.74
N ALA A 517 4.27 23.16 27.46
CA ALA A 517 3.80 23.42 28.83
C ALA A 517 2.27 23.52 28.95
N GLY A 518 1.58 24.10 27.94
CA GLY A 518 0.12 24.21 27.90
C GLY A 518 -0.62 23.02 27.28
N PHE A 519 0.08 21.91 26.98
CA PHE A 519 -0.54 20.73 26.39
C PHE A 519 -1.00 19.75 27.48
N HIS A 520 -2.31 19.54 27.58
CA HIS A 520 -2.91 18.63 28.55
C HIS A 520 -3.05 17.23 27.96
N THR A 521 -2.46 16.27 28.65
CA THR A 521 -2.54 14.84 28.32
C THR A 521 -2.17 14.05 29.57
N SER A 522 -2.61 12.79 29.62
CA SER A 522 -2.28 11.86 30.70
C SER A 522 -0.78 11.58 30.77
N GLY A 523 -0.23 11.40 31.98
CA GLY A 523 1.22 11.14 32.17
C GLY A 523 1.66 9.76 31.67
N ALA A 524 0.73 8.82 31.54
CA ALA A 524 0.89 7.55 30.88
C ALA A 524 -0.42 7.18 30.19
N THR A 525 -0.32 6.45 29.09
CA THR A 525 -1.46 6.00 28.28
C THR A 525 -1.31 4.53 27.99
N ALA A 526 -2.37 3.76 28.18
CA ALA A 526 -2.43 2.37 27.75
C ALA A 526 -3.56 2.21 26.73
N GLY A 527 -3.37 1.28 25.80
CA GLY A 527 -4.37 0.95 24.79
C GLY A 527 -4.31 -0.52 24.42
N PHE A 528 -5.42 -1.00 23.86
CA PHE A 528 -5.52 -2.35 23.35
C PHE A 528 -6.26 -2.38 22.02
N SER A 529 -6.06 -3.46 21.28
CA SER A 529 -6.89 -3.88 20.15
C SER A 529 -6.88 -5.40 20.14
N VAL A 530 -8.06 -6.01 20.05
CA VAL A 530 -8.22 -7.44 19.87
C VAL A 530 -9.13 -7.69 18.67
N ASN A 531 -8.83 -8.70 17.88
CA ASN A 531 -9.65 -9.08 16.74
C ASN A 531 -9.72 -10.60 16.62
N LEU A 532 -10.93 -11.13 16.50
CA LEU A 532 -11.26 -12.54 16.37
C LEU A 532 -11.80 -12.82 14.97
N GLU A 533 -11.09 -13.62 14.18
CA GLU A 533 -11.53 -14.12 12.89
C GLU A 533 -12.24 -15.48 13.04
N ILE A 534 -13.42 -15.61 12.43
CA ILE A 534 -14.35 -16.75 12.54
C ILE A 534 -14.47 -17.48 11.20
#